data_AF-A0A4S2G5C8-F1
#
_entry.id   AF-A0A4S2G5C8-F1
#
_cell.length_a   1.000
_cell.length_b   1.000
_cell.length_c   1.000
_cell.angle_alpha   90.00
_cell.angle_beta   90.00
_cell.angle_gamma   90.00
#
_symmetry.space_group_name_H-M   'P 1'
#
loop_
_entity.id
_entity.type
_entity.pdbx_description
1 polymer ?
#
loop_
_entity_poly.entity_id
_entity_poly.type
_entity_poly.pdbx_seq_one_letter_code
_entity_poly.pdbx_strand_id
1 'polypeptide(L)'
;MENNQYSFNEDNAVKFIRAELPESIREKYDDDEILSIVDIIWDYYEDNGYLSLNSIETEEEQLDVDDLVKYVKKEVKNDQELIMDSKDVELIVKAELDYEESLEDFI
;
A
#
# COMPACT_ATOMS: atom_id res chain seq x y z
N MET A 1 -0.11 27.66 -7.08
CA MET A 1 -0.09 26.79 -5.89
C MET A 1 0.59 25.53 -6.37
N GLU A 2 1.85 25.36 -6.00
CA GLU A 2 2.61 24.17 -6.40
C GLU A 2 2.02 23.00 -5.61
N ASN A 3 1.21 22.17 -6.27
CA ASN A 3 0.88 20.84 -5.79
C ASN A 3 2.19 20.06 -5.74
N ASN A 4 2.86 20.07 -4.60
CA ASN A 4 4.02 19.23 -4.33
C ASN A 4 3.48 18.07 -3.48
N GLN A 5 2.62 17.18 -4.00
CA GLN A 5 3.06 16.00 -4.75
C GLN A 5 4.59 15.86 -4.85
N TYR A 6 5.22 15.60 -3.71
CA TYR A 6 6.29 14.60 -3.66
C TYR A 6 5.67 13.25 -4.02
N SER A 7 5.25 13.14 -5.28
CA SER A 7 4.16 12.26 -5.70
C SER A 7 4.52 10.81 -5.50
N PHE A 8 3.69 10.09 -4.76
CA PHE A 8 3.62 8.64 -4.86
C PHE A 8 3.75 8.25 -6.35
N ASN A 9 4.69 7.35 -6.61
CA ASN A 9 5.00 6.88 -7.95
C ASN A 9 4.94 5.36 -7.92
N GLU A 10 3.92 4.80 -8.55
CA GLU A 10 3.63 3.36 -8.59
C GLU A 10 4.83 2.55 -9.09
N ASP A 11 5.49 3.01 -10.16
CA ASP A 11 6.69 2.35 -10.71
C ASP A 11 7.85 2.28 -9.69
N ASN A 12 7.96 3.25 -8.79
CA ASN A 12 8.97 3.27 -7.74
C ASN A 12 8.50 2.48 -6.52
N ALA A 13 7.21 2.53 -6.18
CA ALA A 13 6.60 1.73 -5.13
C ALA A 13 6.82 0.23 -5.40
N VAL A 14 6.48 -0.26 -6.60
CA VAL A 14 6.68 -1.66 -6.99
C VAL A 14 8.16 -2.06 -6.90
N LYS A 15 9.09 -1.20 -7.36
CA LYS A 15 10.54 -1.48 -7.25
C LYS A 15 11.00 -1.54 -5.79
N PHE A 16 10.52 -0.63 -4.95
CA PHE A 16 10.85 -0.56 -3.54
C PHE A 16 10.32 -1.80 -2.80
N ILE A 17 9.04 -2.09 -2.96
CA ILE A 17 8.37 -3.27 -2.39
C ILE A 17 9.15 -4.53 -2.78
N ARG A 18 9.46 -4.71 -4.06
CA ARG A 18 10.25 -5.87 -4.51
C ARG A 18 11.63 -5.93 -3.87
N ALA A 19 12.29 -4.80 -3.62
CA ALA A 19 13.60 -4.81 -2.97
C ALA A 19 13.52 -5.24 -1.50
N GLU A 20 12.44 -4.90 -0.80
CA GLU A 20 12.21 -5.24 0.62
C GLU A 20 11.73 -6.69 0.82
N LEU A 21 11.09 -7.29 -0.18
CA LEU A 21 10.59 -8.65 -0.09
C LEU A 21 11.72 -9.70 -0.13
N PRO A 22 11.58 -10.82 0.63
CA PRO A 22 12.46 -11.98 0.50
C PRO A 22 12.51 -12.53 -0.93
N GLU A 23 13.67 -13.04 -1.35
CA GLU A 23 13.90 -13.57 -2.71
C GLU A 23 12.83 -14.56 -3.16
N SER A 24 12.38 -15.45 -2.27
CA SER A 24 11.33 -16.44 -2.54
C SER A 24 9.96 -15.84 -2.87
N ILE A 25 9.68 -14.60 -2.44
CA ILE A 25 8.43 -13.89 -2.69
C ILE A 25 8.54 -13.03 -3.95
N ARG A 26 9.69 -12.38 -4.17
CA ARG A 26 9.93 -11.54 -5.36
C ARG A 26 9.79 -12.27 -6.69
N GLU A 27 10.10 -13.56 -6.70
CA GLU A 27 9.99 -14.42 -7.89
C GLU A 27 8.62 -15.08 -8.01
N LYS A 28 7.79 -15.00 -6.96
CA LYS A 28 6.50 -15.66 -6.89
C LYS A 28 5.38 -14.82 -7.48
N TYR A 29 5.45 -13.50 -7.30
CA TYR A 29 4.46 -12.56 -7.80
C TYR A 29 5.09 -11.61 -8.81
N ASP A 30 4.35 -11.26 -9.85
CA ASP A 30 4.78 -10.27 -10.83
C ASP A 30 4.50 -8.83 -10.37
N ASP A 31 4.95 -7.87 -11.18
CA ASP A 31 4.84 -6.44 -10.87
C ASP A 31 3.37 -5.98 -10.89
N ASP A 32 2.51 -6.59 -11.72
CA ASP A 32 1.08 -6.26 -11.83
C ASP A 32 0.30 -6.77 -10.62
N GLU A 33 0.63 -7.97 -10.12
CA GLU A 33 0.07 -8.52 -8.87
C GLU A 33 0.45 -7.67 -7.65
N ILE A 34 1.68 -7.16 -7.60
CA ILE A 34 2.11 -6.23 -6.54
C ILE A 34 1.38 -4.89 -6.66
N LEU A 35 1.26 -4.36 -7.87
CA LEU A 35 0.51 -3.13 -8.13
C LEU A 35 -0.96 -3.26 -7.73
N SER A 36 -1.56 -4.43 -7.93
CA SER A 36 -2.93 -4.71 -7.48
C SER A 36 -3.08 -4.56 -5.96
N ILE A 37 -2.05 -4.89 -5.18
CA ILE A 37 -2.07 -4.67 -3.72
C ILE A 37 -1.98 -3.19 -3.37
N VAL A 38 -1.14 -2.44 -4.08
CA VAL A 38 -1.04 -0.99 -3.95
C VAL A 38 -2.42 -0.36 -4.21
N ASP A 39 -3.07 -0.73 -5.31
CA ASP A 39 -4.41 -0.23 -5.66
C ASP A 39 -5.45 -0.51 -4.55
N ILE A 40 -5.44 -1.72 -3.97
CA ILE A 40 -6.34 -2.07 -2.87
C ILE A 40 -6.07 -1.23 -1.60
N ILE A 41 -4.81 -0.85 -1.34
CA ILE A 41 -4.46 0.05 -0.23
C ILE A 41 -5.01 1.45 -0.50
N TRP A 42 -4.87 1.95 -1.73
CA TRP A 42 -5.47 3.23 -2.13
C TRP A 42 -7.00 3.24 -2.01
N ASP A 43 -7.67 2.16 -2.42
CA ASP A 43 -9.11 1.99 -2.25
C ASP A 43 -9.50 2.05 -0.76
N TYR A 44 -8.72 1.43 0.13
CA TYR A 44 -8.94 1.53 1.58
C TYR A 44 -8.80 2.98 2.07
N TYR A 45 -7.80 3.72 1.58
CA TYR A 45 -7.61 5.12 1.93
C TYR A 45 -8.78 5.99 1.49
N GLU A 46 -9.30 5.77 0.29
CA GLU A 46 -10.48 6.47 -0.22
C GLU A 46 -11.74 6.14 0.59
N ASP A 47 -12.02 4.85 0.80
CA ASP A 47 -13.22 4.36 1.49
C ASP A 47 -13.33 4.87 2.94
N ASN A 48 -12.19 5.03 3.62
CA ASN A 48 -12.13 5.49 5.00
C ASN A 48 -11.90 7.00 5.12
N GLY A 49 -11.76 7.73 4.00
CA GLY A 49 -11.65 9.19 4.00
C GLY A 49 -10.26 9.75 4.32
N TYR A 50 -9.22 8.90 4.34
CA TYR A 50 -7.83 9.30 4.60
C TYR A 50 -7.28 10.27 3.53
N LEU A 51 -7.84 10.25 2.31
CA LEU A 51 -7.45 11.14 1.20
C LEU A 51 -8.14 12.51 1.22
N SER A 52 -9.03 12.77 2.19
CA SER A 52 -9.80 14.01 2.26
C SER A 52 -8.95 15.20 2.73
N LEU A 53 -8.96 16.33 2.02
CA LEU A 53 -8.27 17.57 2.43
C LEU A 53 -8.72 18.14 3.80
N ASN A 54 -9.86 17.67 4.32
CA ASN A 54 -10.43 18.12 5.61
C ASN A 54 -9.88 17.36 6.83
N SER A 55 -9.14 16.27 6.65
CA SER A 55 -8.52 15.49 7.75
C SER A 55 -7.35 16.21 8.42
N ILE A 56 -6.93 17.36 7.88
CA ILE A 56 -5.78 18.15 8.36
C ILE A 56 -6.06 18.89 9.68
N GLU A 57 -7.32 19.08 10.11
CA GLU A 57 -7.63 19.97 11.25
C GLU A 57 -8.36 19.35 12.46
N THR A 58 -8.76 18.07 12.45
CA THR A 58 -9.47 17.48 13.59
C THR A 58 -9.04 16.05 13.85
N GLU A 59 -8.20 15.86 14.87
CA GLU A 59 -7.69 14.59 15.40
C GLU A 59 -6.95 13.74 14.35
N GLU A 60 -5.64 13.56 14.57
CA GLU A 60 -4.81 12.64 13.77
C GLU A 60 -5.48 11.26 13.71
N GLU A 61 -6.22 10.97 12.63
CA GLU A 61 -6.70 9.62 12.32
C GLU A 61 -5.47 8.79 11.98
N GLN A 62 -4.83 8.25 13.01
CA GLN A 62 -3.72 7.31 12.86
C GLN A 62 -4.22 6.08 12.11
N LEU A 63 -3.54 5.73 11.02
CA LEU A 63 -3.83 4.54 10.24
C LEU A 63 -3.76 3.28 11.12
N ASP A 64 -4.87 2.54 11.21
CA ASP A 64 -4.88 1.21 11.83
C ASP A 64 -4.31 0.19 10.83
N VAL A 65 -3.00 -0.04 10.90
CA VAL A 65 -2.28 -0.99 10.03
C VAL A 65 -2.85 -2.41 10.13
N ASP A 66 -3.32 -2.82 11.32
CA ASP A 66 -3.91 -4.14 11.51
C ASP A 66 -5.27 -4.25 10.82
N ASP A 67 -6.03 -3.16 10.72
CA ASP A 67 -7.28 -3.11 9.96
C ASP A 67 -7.02 -3.08 8.45
N LEU A 68 -6.09 -2.25 7.98
CA LEU A 68 -5.65 -2.20 6.58
C LEU A 68 -5.23 -3.59 6.09
N VAL A 69 -4.34 -4.28 6.83
CA VAL A 69 -3.90 -5.63 6.46
C VAL A 69 -5.06 -6.62 6.40
N LYS A 70 -6.05 -6.51 7.29
CA LYS A 70 -7.25 -7.37 7.26
C LYS A 70 -8.12 -7.05 6.03
N TYR A 71 -8.27 -5.78 5.68
CA TYR A 71 -9.00 -5.35 4.50
C TYR A 71 -8.36 -5.89 3.23
N VAL A 72 -7.06 -5.67 3.02
CA VAL A 72 -6.34 -6.13 1.83
C VAL A 72 -6.43 -7.66 1.69
N LYS A 73 -6.22 -8.41 2.79
CA LYS A 73 -6.38 -9.88 2.79
C LYS A 73 -7.80 -10.33 2.41
N LYS A 74 -8.82 -9.55 2.75
CA LYS A 74 -10.21 -9.84 2.39
C LYS A 74 -10.45 -9.57 0.91
N GLU A 75 -9.96 -8.47 0.37
CA GLU A 75 -10.14 -8.14 -1.05
C GLU A 75 -9.37 -9.09 -1.96
N VAL A 76 -8.11 -9.42 -1.64
CA VAL A 76 -7.33 -10.46 -2.34
C VAL A 76 -8.06 -11.81 -2.35
N LYS A 77 -8.76 -12.17 -1.26
CA LYS A 77 -9.52 -13.42 -1.20
C LYS A 77 -10.82 -13.38 -2.04
N ASN A 78 -11.39 -12.20 -2.24
CA ASN A 78 -12.60 -12.02 -3.04
C ASN A 78 -12.26 -11.96 -4.53
N ASP A 79 -11.05 -11.53 -4.88
CA ASP A 79 -10.51 -11.56 -6.23
C ASP A 79 -10.17 -12.99 -6.65
N GLN A 80 -10.64 -13.40 -7.83
CA GLN A 80 -10.40 -14.74 -8.38
C GLN A 80 -9.12 -14.82 -9.23
N GLU A 81 -8.60 -13.67 -9.65
CA GLU A 81 -7.41 -13.54 -10.49
C GLU A 81 -6.16 -13.25 -9.66
N LEU A 82 -6.30 -12.59 -8.50
CA LEU A 82 -5.20 -12.30 -7.57
C LEU A 82 -5.01 -13.40 -6.51
N ILE A 83 -4.22 -14.43 -6.83
CA ILE A 83 -3.99 -15.58 -5.94
C ILE A 83 -2.69 -15.40 -5.15
N MET A 84 -2.80 -14.83 -3.95
CA MET A 84 -1.65 -14.66 -3.05
C MET A 84 -1.84 -15.30 -1.67
N ASP A 85 -0.74 -15.79 -1.09
CA ASP A 85 -0.73 -16.25 0.29
C ASP A 85 -0.92 -15.07 1.25
N SER A 86 -1.79 -15.20 2.25
CA SER A 86 -2.09 -14.10 3.18
C SER A 86 -0.87 -13.59 3.95
N LYS A 87 0.16 -14.42 4.14
CA LYS A 87 1.42 -13.98 4.75
C LYS A 87 2.22 -13.08 3.82
N ASP A 88 2.20 -13.38 2.53
CA ASP A 88 2.92 -12.61 1.53
C ASP A 88 2.21 -11.28 1.29
N VAL A 89 0.87 -11.27 1.28
CA VAL A 89 0.05 -10.05 1.26
C VAL A 89 0.46 -9.09 2.39
N GLU A 90 0.59 -9.60 3.62
CA GLU A 90 0.98 -8.77 4.77
C GLU A 90 2.40 -8.19 4.63
N LEU A 91 3.32 -8.92 4.00
CA LEU A 91 4.67 -8.42 3.74
C LEU A 91 4.66 -7.33 2.66
N ILE A 92 3.85 -7.50 1.62
CA ILE A 92 3.69 -6.51 0.56
C ILE A 92 3.08 -5.21 1.11
N VAL A 93 2.02 -5.31 1.91
CA VAL A 93 1.39 -4.14 2.57
C VAL A 93 2.39 -3.39 3.43
N LYS A 94 3.19 -4.09 4.25
CA LYS A 94 4.20 -3.43 5.09
C LYS A 94 5.27 -2.72 4.26
N ALA A 95 5.76 -3.38 3.20
CA ALA A 95 6.78 -2.80 2.33
C ALA A 95 6.26 -1.58 1.53
N GLU A 96 4.95 -1.53 1.27
CA GLU A 96 4.29 -0.38 0.67
C GLU A 96 4.23 0.79 1.66
N LEU A 97 3.78 0.56 2.90
CA LEU A 97 3.81 1.58 3.96
C LEU A 97 5.23 2.10 4.22
N ASP A 98 6.23 1.22 4.23
CA ASP A 98 7.65 1.60 4.36
C ASP A 98 8.09 2.53 3.20
N TYR A 99 7.53 2.34 1.99
CA TYR A 99 7.77 3.25 0.87
C TYR A 99 7.10 4.60 1.10
N GLU A 100 5.84 4.64 1.55
CA GLU A 100 5.15 5.89 1.89
C GLU A 100 5.90 6.67 2.98
N GLU A 101 6.27 6.01 4.07
CA GLU A 101 7.10 6.60 5.14
C GLU A 101 8.43 7.16 4.59
N SER A 102 9.07 6.42 3.67
CA SER A 102 10.31 6.88 3.04
C SER A 102 10.13 8.17 2.24
N LEU A 103 8.92 8.48 1.74
CA LEU A 103 8.63 9.73 1.04
C LEU A 103 8.37 10.88 2.02
N GLU A 104 7.78 10.60 3.17
CA GLU A 104 7.51 11.57 4.24
C GLU A 104 8.79 12.02 4.95
N ASP A 105 9.76 11.12 5.15
CA ASP A 105 11.05 11.40 5.79
C ASP A 105 11.92 12.44 5.05
N PHE A 106 11.62 12.73 3.78
CA PHE A 106 12.30 13.76 2.99
C PHE A 106 11.67 15.16 3.08
N ILE A 107 10.63 15.35 3.90
CA ILE A 107 9.87 16.61 4.04
C ILE A 107 10.28 17.42 5.28
#